data_AF-A0AAJ0PRV0-F1
#
_entry.id   AF-A0AAJ0PRV0-F1
#
_cell.length_a   1.000
_cell.length_b   1.000
_cell.length_c   1.000
_cell.angle_alpha   90.00
_cell.angle_beta   90.00
_cell.angle_gamma   90.00
#
_symmetry.space_group_name_H-M   'P 1'
#
loop_
_entity.id
_entity.type
_entity.pdbx_description
1 polymer ?
#
loop_
_entity_poly.entity_id
_entity_poly.type
_entity_poly.pdbx_seq_one_letter_code
_entity_poly.pdbx_strand_id
1 'polypeptide(L)'
;MKLINAGIGQTDSKFGEKRLQRDLLKYKPDFVITEWANNDAGTPEMRASYKRVVERILAAPNHPAVLMLFTMGRDWSNSEDNQIPIGRELNVPMIALRESIMPLEKAGKFNPVDRTADPVHPNDLGHQIIAQLVAYRLQSGLNNMHDSTQASAK
;
A
#
# COMPACT_ATOMS: atom_id res chain seq x y z
N MET A 1 -9.37 11.76 14.42
CA MET A 1 -8.35 11.14 13.54
C MET A 1 -7.35 12.21 13.13
N LYS A 2 -6.05 11.96 13.25
CA LYS A 2 -5.00 12.85 12.73
C LYS A 2 -4.42 12.25 11.45
N LEU A 3 -4.42 13.00 10.36
CA LEU A 3 -3.85 12.57 9.08
C LEU A 3 -2.42 13.08 8.94
N ILE A 4 -1.52 12.19 8.52
CA ILE A 4 -0.10 12.50 8.31
C ILE A 4 0.26 11.97 6.93
N ASN A 5 0.49 12.87 5.98
CA ASN A 5 1.06 12.53 4.69
C ASN A 5 2.58 12.66 4.77
N ALA A 6 3.27 11.52 4.83
CA ALA A 6 4.72 11.43 4.79
C ALA A 6 5.25 11.08 3.38
N GLY A 7 4.43 11.21 2.34
CA GLY A 7 4.83 10.96 0.95
C GLY A 7 5.71 12.08 0.40
N ILE A 8 6.73 11.72 -0.38
CA ILE A 8 7.57 12.65 -1.13
C ILE A 8 7.71 12.08 -2.55
N GLY A 9 7.29 12.87 -3.54
CA GLY A 9 7.30 12.46 -4.95
C GLY A 9 8.70 12.08 -5.43
N GLN A 10 8.76 11.12 -6.36
CA GLN A 10 10.00 10.63 -6.97
C GLN A 10 11.05 10.08 -5.97
N THR A 11 10.61 9.44 -4.90
CA THR A 11 11.52 8.80 -3.92
C THR A 11 11.23 7.32 -3.77
N ASP A 12 12.29 6.55 -3.55
CA ASP A 12 12.24 5.10 -3.37
C ASP A 12 12.22 4.69 -1.89
N SER A 13 12.09 3.40 -1.63
CA SER A 13 12.07 2.86 -0.26
C SER A 13 13.41 3.03 0.48
N LYS A 14 14.55 3.16 -0.22
CA LYS A 14 15.86 3.48 0.40
C LYS A 14 15.85 4.90 0.98
N PHE A 15 15.30 5.85 0.25
CA PHE A 15 15.12 7.20 0.77
C PHE A 15 14.09 7.23 1.90
N GLY A 16 12.99 6.48 1.76
CA GLY A 16 12.01 6.23 2.81
C GLY A 16 12.65 5.73 4.11
N GLU A 17 13.54 4.74 4.02
CA GLU A 17 14.26 4.15 5.15
C GLU A 17 15.09 5.19 5.92
N LYS A 18 15.78 6.10 5.21
CA LYS A 18 16.62 7.15 5.79
C LYS A 18 15.81 8.19 6.56
N ARG A 19 14.59 8.49 6.13
CA ARG A 19 13.73 9.52 6.73
C ARG A 19 12.64 8.98 7.65
N LEU A 20 12.52 7.65 7.76
CA LEU A 20 11.44 6.96 8.46
C LEU A 20 11.20 7.50 9.88
N GLN A 21 12.27 7.73 10.64
CA GLN A 21 12.15 8.29 11.99
C GLN A 21 11.62 9.73 11.99
N ARG A 22 12.21 10.58 11.14
CA ARG A 22 11.93 12.02 11.08
C ARG A 22 10.53 12.31 10.54
N ASP A 23 10.05 11.53 9.58
CA ASP A 23 8.85 11.85 8.82
C ASP A 23 7.64 10.99 9.19
N LEU A 24 7.85 9.83 9.85
CA LEU A 24 6.77 8.92 10.23
C LEU A 24 6.82 8.54 11.71
N LEU A 25 7.86 7.84 12.17
CA LEU A 25 7.84 7.18 13.48
C LEU A 25 7.84 8.16 14.66
N LYS A 26 8.39 9.37 14.52
CA LYS A 26 8.31 10.40 15.59
C LYS A 26 6.87 10.75 15.98
N TYR A 27 5.92 10.52 15.09
CA TYR A 27 4.50 10.81 15.32
C TYR A 27 3.75 9.67 16.02
N LYS A 28 4.41 8.52 16.27
CA LYS A 28 3.80 7.33 16.90
C LYS A 28 2.48 6.94 16.23
N PRO A 29 2.48 6.66 14.91
CA PRO A 29 1.24 6.42 14.16
C PRO A 29 0.56 5.14 14.60
N ASP A 30 -0.77 5.11 14.74
CA ASP A 30 -1.50 3.87 15.05
C ASP A 30 -1.73 2.98 13.82
N PHE A 31 -1.76 3.60 12.64
CA PHE A 31 -1.99 2.93 11.34
C PHE A 31 -1.12 3.57 10.27
N VAL A 32 -0.50 2.74 9.43
CA VAL A 32 0.40 3.18 8.35
C VAL A 32 0.04 2.47 7.05
N ILE A 33 -0.12 3.26 5.98
CA ILE A 33 -0.14 2.74 4.60
C ILE A 33 1.26 2.96 4.02
N THR A 34 1.86 1.91 3.47
CA THR A 34 3.14 1.99 2.74
C THR A 34 2.89 1.86 1.24
N GLU A 35 3.52 2.72 0.45
CA GLU A 35 3.34 2.77 -1.01
C GLU A 35 4.65 3.23 -1.66
N TRP A 36 5.22 2.40 -2.52
CA TRP A 36 6.40 2.69 -3.35
C TRP A 36 6.37 1.88 -4.66
N ALA A 37 5.23 1.32 -5.06
CA ALA A 37 5.19 0.32 -6.13
C ALA A 37 5.54 0.92 -7.50
N ASN A 38 5.20 2.19 -7.74
CA ASN A 38 5.59 2.92 -8.94
C ASN A 38 7.01 3.54 -8.86
N ASN A 39 7.67 3.47 -7.71
CA ASN A 39 8.95 4.15 -7.46
C ASN A 39 10.13 3.19 -7.31
N ASP A 40 9.93 2.08 -6.61
CA ASP A 40 10.99 1.09 -6.43
C ASP A 40 11.28 0.40 -7.76
N ALA A 41 12.55 0.09 -8.01
CA ALA A 41 12.92 -0.84 -9.06
C ALA A 41 12.63 -2.30 -8.63
N GLY A 42 12.36 -3.18 -9.58
CA GLY A 42 12.12 -4.61 -9.35
C GLY A 42 13.38 -5.42 -9.00
N THR A 43 14.30 -4.89 -8.18
CA THR A 43 15.58 -5.54 -7.84
C THR A 43 15.55 -6.14 -6.42
N PRO A 44 16.37 -7.18 -6.14
CA PRO A 44 16.49 -7.74 -4.79
C PRO A 44 16.92 -6.71 -3.73
N GLU A 45 17.73 -5.73 -4.13
CA GLU A 45 18.18 -4.66 -3.23
C GLU A 45 17.02 -3.77 -2.78
N MET A 46 16.14 -3.39 -3.72
CA MET A 46 14.94 -2.61 -3.41
C MET A 46 13.94 -3.41 -2.58
N ARG A 47 13.79 -4.72 -2.85
CA ARG A 47 13.00 -5.62 -2.00
C ARG A 47 13.51 -5.61 -0.56
N ALA A 48 14.82 -5.73 -0.38
CA ALA A 48 15.43 -5.73 0.95
C ALA A 48 15.22 -4.38 1.66
N SER A 49 15.33 -3.26 0.93
CA SER A 49 15.07 -1.93 1.51
C SER A 49 13.62 -1.75 1.92
N TYR A 50 12.67 -2.08 1.06
CA TYR A 50 11.26 -1.99 1.39
C TYR A 50 10.88 -2.89 2.57
N LYS A 51 11.42 -4.12 2.62
CA LYS A 51 11.24 -5.02 3.76
C LYS A 51 11.71 -4.40 5.08
N ARG A 52 12.92 -3.82 5.12
CA ARG A 52 13.44 -3.15 6.31
C ARG A 52 12.56 -1.98 6.75
N VAL A 53 11.96 -1.24 5.81
CA VAL A 53 11.01 -0.17 6.15
C VAL A 53 9.78 -0.76 6.85
N VAL A 54 9.16 -1.79 6.28
CA VAL A 54 7.96 -2.43 6.86
C VAL A 54 8.26 -3.03 8.24
N GLU A 55 9.37 -3.76 8.37
CA GLU A 55 9.82 -4.34 9.66
C GLU A 55 10.03 -3.27 10.72
N ARG A 56 10.68 -2.16 10.37
CA ARG A 56 10.92 -1.05 11.32
C ARG A 56 9.63 -0.35 11.74
N ILE A 57 8.62 -0.29 10.87
CA ILE A 57 7.30 0.24 11.23
C ILE A 57 6.63 -0.72 12.22
N LEU A 58 6.55 -2.02 11.89
CA LEU A 58 5.95 -3.04 12.75
C LEU A 58 6.64 -3.16 14.13
N ALA A 59 7.96 -2.98 14.17
CA ALA A 59 8.75 -3.01 15.39
C ALA A 59 8.73 -1.70 16.20
N ALA A 60 8.02 -0.67 15.75
CA ALA A 60 7.91 0.58 16.50
C ALA A 60 7.24 0.35 17.86
N PRO A 61 7.63 1.05 18.94
CA PRO A 61 7.13 0.78 20.30
C PRO A 61 5.62 0.89 20.48
N ASN A 62 4.95 1.62 19.59
CA ASN A 62 3.50 1.81 19.60
C ASN A 62 2.74 0.82 18.71
N HIS A 63 3.44 -0.18 18.14
CA HIS A 63 2.89 -1.30 17.37
C HIS A 63 1.83 -0.88 16.32
N PRO A 64 2.19 -0.02 15.35
CA PRO A 64 1.26 0.39 14.29
C PRO A 64 0.71 -0.80 13.52
N ALA A 65 -0.57 -0.75 13.19
CA ALA A 65 -1.11 -1.57 12.12
C ALA A 65 -0.55 -1.09 10.77
N VAL A 66 -0.18 -2.02 9.88
CA VAL A 66 0.39 -1.71 8.57
C VAL A 66 -0.49 -2.26 7.46
N LEU A 67 -0.68 -1.49 6.40
CA LEU A 67 -1.31 -1.89 5.14
C LEU A 67 -0.36 -1.57 3.99
N MET A 68 -0.03 -2.55 3.18
CA MET A 68 0.78 -2.33 1.98
C MET A 68 -0.13 -2.03 0.79
N LEU A 69 0.09 -0.89 0.15
CA LEU A 69 -0.61 -0.49 -1.06
C LEU A 69 0.35 -0.55 -2.24
N PHE A 70 -0.08 -1.17 -3.33
CA PHE A 70 0.67 -1.22 -4.58
C PHE A 70 -0.10 -0.47 -5.65
N THR A 71 0.34 0.75 -5.96
CA THR A 71 -0.15 1.50 -7.12
C THR A 71 0.45 0.95 -8.43
N MET A 72 -0.06 1.40 -9.58
CA MET A 72 0.45 0.98 -10.89
C MET A 72 0.41 2.10 -11.93
N GLY A 73 1.32 2.05 -12.89
CA GLY A 73 1.31 2.88 -14.10
C GLY A 73 0.11 2.58 -15.01
N ARG A 74 -0.06 3.39 -16.05
CA ARG A 74 -1.11 3.23 -17.07
C ARG A 74 -0.97 1.92 -17.84
N ASP A 75 0.26 1.45 -18.00
CA ASP A 75 0.63 0.20 -18.67
C ASP A 75 0.67 -1.02 -17.74
N TRP A 76 0.11 -0.89 -16.54
CA TRP A 76 0.14 -1.90 -15.47
C TRP A 76 1.52 -2.17 -14.88
N SER A 77 2.55 -1.40 -15.21
CA SER A 77 3.87 -1.55 -14.61
C SER A 77 3.88 -1.09 -13.15
N ASN A 78 4.58 -1.85 -12.30
CA ASN A 78 4.95 -1.52 -10.93
C ASN A 78 5.96 -2.56 -10.39
N SER A 79 6.33 -2.44 -9.12
CA SER A 79 7.19 -3.36 -8.39
C SER A 79 6.46 -4.35 -7.48
N GLU A 80 5.15 -4.57 -7.68
CA GLU A 80 4.37 -5.40 -6.75
C GLU A 80 4.84 -6.88 -6.71
N ASP A 81 5.36 -7.42 -7.81
CA ASP A 81 5.91 -8.78 -7.86
C ASP A 81 7.10 -8.96 -6.88
N ASN A 82 7.82 -7.87 -6.64
CA ASN A 82 8.94 -7.83 -5.71
C ASN A 82 8.48 -7.57 -4.27
N GLN A 83 7.37 -6.84 -4.10
CA GLN A 83 6.87 -6.36 -2.81
C GLN A 83 5.84 -7.27 -2.15
N ILE A 84 4.97 -7.94 -2.92
CA ILE A 84 3.96 -8.90 -2.42
C ILE A 84 4.58 -10.01 -1.56
N PRO A 85 5.73 -10.61 -1.94
CA PRO A 85 6.35 -11.62 -1.09
C PRO A 85 6.69 -11.13 0.32
N ILE A 86 7.00 -9.84 0.49
CA ILE A 86 7.26 -9.24 1.82
C ILE A 86 5.98 -9.25 2.65
N GLY A 87 4.86 -8.79 2.07
CA GLY A 87 3.58 -8.77 2.78
C GLY A 87 3.11 -10.17 3.17
N ARG A 88 3.36 -11.18 2.32
CA ARG A 88 3.12 -12.59 2.66
C ARG A 88 4.00 -13.07 3.82
N GLU A 89 5.30 -12.77 3.76
CA GLU A 89 6.27 -13.18 4.79
C GLU A 89 5.95 -12.55 6.16
N LEU A 90 5.60 -11.26 6.17
CA LEU A 90 5.33 -10.50 7.39
C LEU A 90 3.86 -10.57 7.83
N ASN A 91 3.01 -11.33 7.13
CA ASN A 91 1.57 -11.42 7.34
C ASN A 91 0.87 -10.04 7.39
N VAL A 92 1.27 -9.14 6.48
CA VAL A 92 0.74 -7.78 6.39
C VAL A 92 -0.37 -7.75 5.33
N PRO A 93 -1.54 -7.14 5.63
CA PRO A 93 -2.59 -6.99 4.62
C PRO A 93 -2.10 -6.13 3.45
N MET A 94 -2.54 -6.51 2.25
CA MET A 94 -2.12 -5.88 0.99
C MET A 94 -3.32 -5.46 0.15
N ILE A 95 -3.13 -4.41 -0.64
CA ILE A 95 -4.01 -4.01 -1.76
C ILE A 95 -3.14 -3.83 -2.99
N ALA A 96 -3.40 -4.63 -4.02
CA ALA A 96 -2.76 -4.52 -5.32
C ALA A 96 -3.74 -3.90 -6.33
N LEU A 97 -3.46 -2.69 -6.80
CA LEU A 97 -4.31 -2.05 -7.83
C LEU A 97 -4.28 -2.83 -9.13
N ARG A 98 -3.12 -3.36 -9.52
CA ARG A 98 -2.97 -4.15 -10.75
C ARG A 98 -3.91 -5.34 -10.76
N GLU A 99 -3.88 -6.15 -9.71
CA GLU A 99 -4.78 -7.30 -9.57
C GLU A 99 -6.27 -6.92 -9.53
N SER A 100 -6.59 -5.75 -8.96
CA SER A 100 -7.98 -5.30 -8.81
C SER A 100 -8.58 -4.72 -10.09
N ILE A 101 -7.77 -4.05 -10.91
CA ILE A 101 -8.24 -3.21 -12.02
C ILE A 101 -7.84 -3.77 -13.40
N MET A 102 -6.65 -4.38 -13.52
CA MET A 102 -6.13 -4.90 -14.80
C MET A 102 -7.11 -5.85 -15.51
N PRO A 103 -7.88 -6.74 -14.82
CA PRO A 103 -8.85 -7.59 -15.51
C PRO A 103 -9.96 -6.80 -16.23
N LEU A 104 -10.40 -5.67 -15.65
CA LEU A 104 -11.41 -4.81 -16.27
C LEU A 104 -10.85 -4.05 -17.48
N GLU A 105 -9.61 -3.57 -17.35
CA GLU A 105 -8.92 -2.84 -18.42
C GLU A 105 -8.60 -3.77 -19.60
N LYS A 106 -8.12 -5.00 -19.35
CA LYS A 106 -7.91 -6.02 -20.39
C LYS A 106 -9.20 -6.44 -21.10
N ALA A 107 -10.33 -6.40 -20.40
CA ALA A 107 -11.64 -6.70 -20.96
C ALA A 107 -12.26 -5.51 -21.73
N GLY A 108 -11.57 -4.35 -21.81
CA GLY A 108 -12.09 -3.14 -22.45
C GLY A 108 -13.25 -2.49 -21.69
N LYS A 109 -13.48 -2.86 -20.43
CA LYS A 109 -14.58 -2.34 -19.59
C LYS A 109 -14.20 -1.08 -18.83
N PHE A 110 -12.91 -0.76 -18.79
CA PHE A 110 -12.38 0.43 -18.13
C PHE A 110 -11.15 0.92 -18.91
N ASN A 111 -11.07 2.21 -19.22
CA ASN A 111 -9.93 2.75 -19.93
C ASN A 111 -8.87 3.23 -18.93
N PRO A 112 -7.61 2.76 -19.00
CA PRO A 112 -6.55 3.24 -18.11
C PRO A 112 -6.33 4.76 -18.13
N VAL A 113 -6.69 5.44 -19.22
CA VAL A 113 -6.65 6.91 -19.32
C VAL A 113 -7.64 7.56 -18.35
N ASP A 114 -8.78 6.92 -18.06
CA ASP A 114 -9.81 7.50 -17.19
C ASP A 114 -9.34 7.62 -15.73
N ARG A 115 -8.43 6.74 -15.27
CA ARG A 115 -7.87 6.79 -13.90
C ARG A 115 -6.54 7.56 -13.78
N THR A 116 -5.98 8.10 -14.86
CA THR A 116 -4.63 8.66 -14.84
C THR A 116 -4.55 10.09 -15.39
N ALA A 117 -3.76 10.94 -14.74
CA ALA A 117 -3.46 12.30 -15.22
C ALA A 117 -2.32 12.27 -16.25
N ASP A 118 -1.35 11.38 -16.05
CA ASP A 118 -0.25 11.08 -16.96
C ASP A 118 0.06 9.56 -16.92
N PRO A 119 1.10 9.03 -17.59
CA PRO A 119 1.35 7.60 -17.59
C PRO A 119 1.59 6.95 -16.21
N VAL A 120 1.85 7.72 -15.14
CA VAL A 120 2.22 7.22 -13.81
C VAL A 120 1.25 7.70 -12.73
N HIS A 121 0.85 8.97 -12.76
CA HIS A 121 0.12 9.60 -11.66
C HIS A 121 -1.40 9.45 -11.84
N PRO A 122 -2.14 9.02 -10.80
CA PRO A 122 -3.59 8.99 -10.82
C PRO A 122 -4.16 10.41 -10.94
N ASN A 123 -5.32 10.53 -11.59
CA ASN A 123 -6.15 11.74 -11.50
C ASN A 123 -7.13 11.61 -10.32
N ASP A 124 -8.10 12.52 -10.21
CA ASP A 124 -9.10 12.50 -9.14
C ASP A 124 -9.89 11.17 -9.10
N LEU A 125 -10.31 10.64 -10.25
CA LEU A 125 -10.99 9.34 -10.30
C LEU A 125 -10.06 8.20 -9.86
N GLY A 126 -8.80 8.21 -10.30
CA GLY A 126 -7.79 7.24 -9.86
C GLY A 126 -7.59 7.26 -8.34
N HIS A 127 -7.49 8.44 -7.75
CA HIS A 127 -7.41 8.61 -6.30
C HIS A 127 -8.67 8.13 -5.57
N GLN A 128 -9.86 8.39 -6.14
CA GLN A 128 -11.13 7.89 -5.58
C GLN A 128 -11.18 6.35 -5.60
N ILE A 129 -10.76 5.70 -6.69
CA ILE A 129 -10.70 4.24 -6.79
C ILE A 129 -9.74 3.67 -5.74
N ILE A 130 -8.55 4.25 -5.59
CA ILE A 130 -7.58 3.85 -4.55
C ILE A 130 -8.22 3.94 -3.16
N ALA A 131 -8.86 5.06 -2.85
CA ALA A 131 -9.50 5.29 -1.56
C ALA A 131 -10.63 4.27 -1.30
N GLN A 132 -11.44 3.94 -2.31
CA GLN A 132 -12.50 2.93 -2.20
C GLN A 132 -11.94 1.53 -1.93
N LEU A 133 -10.86 1.13 -2.60
CA LEU A 133 -10.20 -0.16 -2.35
C LEU A 133 -9.66 -0.23 -0.91
N VAL A 134 -9.04 0.85 -0.43
CA VAL A 134 -8.56 0.96 0.97
C VAL A 134 -9.73 0.86 1.94
N ALA A 135 -10.79 1.64 1.75
CA ALA A 135 -11.97 1.62 2.60
C ALA A 135 -12.62 0.23 2.65
N TYR A 136 -12.79 -0.41 1.49
CA TYR A 136 -13.33 -1.76 1.38
C TYR A 136 -12.49 -2.79 2.15
N ARG A 137 -11.16 -2.72 2.03
CA ARG A 137 -10.25 -3.65 2.73
C ARG A 137 -10.31 -3.49 4.24
N LEU A 138 -10.39 -2.25 4.72
CA LEU A 138 -10.51 -1.92 6.14
C LEU A 138 -11.86 -2.40 6.69
N GLN A 139 -12.96 -2.13 5.99
CA GLN A 139 -14.29 -2.59 6.38
C GLN A 139 -14.38 -4.12 6.43
N SER A 140 -13.80 -4.81 5.44
CA SER A 140 -13.76 -6.28 5.42
C SER A 140 -12.98 -6.84 6.62
N GLY A 141 -11.89 -6.18 7.01
CA GLY A 141 -11.12 -6.55 8.20
C GLY A 141 -11.93 -6.40 9.49
N LEU A 142 -12.67 -5.30 9.64
CA LEU A 142 -13.55 -5.04 10.78
C LEU A 142 -14.65 -6.11 10.90
N ASN A 143 -15.33 -6.43 9.81
CA ASN A 143 -16.39 -7.42 9.80
C ASN A 143 -15.89 -8.80 10.24
N ASN A 144 -14.73 -9.24 9.71
CA ASN A 144 -14.14 -10.53 10.09
C ASN A 144 -13.74 -10.60 11.59
N MET A 145 -13.38 -9.47 12.21
CA MET A 145 -13.11 -9.42 13.65
C MET A 145 -14.39 -9.52 14.48
N HIS A 146 -15.49 -8.92 14.02
CA HIS A 146 -16.78 -9.06 14.69
C HIS A 146 -17.29 -10.50 14.65
N ASP A 147 -17.19 -11.15 13.49
CA ASP A 147 -17.65 -12.54 13.31
C ASP A 147 -16.83 -13.53 14.16
N SER A 148 -15.50 -13.38 14.22
CA SER A 148 -14.64 -14.24 15.04
C SER A 148 -14.88 -14.07 16.55
N THR A 149 -15.18 -12.84 16.99
CA THR A 149 -15.55 -12.54 18.38
C THR A 149 -16.88 -13.19 18.76
N GLN A 150 -17.88 -13.17 17.86
CA GLN A 150 -19.17 -13.84 18.09
C GLN A 150 -19.07 -15.37 18.06
N ALA A 151 -18.22 -15.93 17.21
CA ALA A 151 -17.98 -17.37 17.14
C ALA A 151 -17.24 -17.92 18.36
N SER A 152 -16.39 -17.11 19.01
CA SER A 152 -15.63 -17.51 20.21
C SER A 152 -16.42 -17.34 21.52
N ALA A 153 -17.58 -16.69 21.47
CA ALA A 153 -18.47 -16.45 22.61
C ALA A 153 -19.65 -17.45 22.68
N LYS A 154 -19.69 -18.44 21.79
CA LYS A 154 -20.62 -19.57 21.80
C LYS A 154 -19.87 -20.85 22.16
#